data_AF-A0A1E3VFP7-F1
#
_entry.id   AF-A0A1E3VFP7-F1
#
_cell.length_a   1.000
_cell.length_b   1.000
_cell.length_c   1.000
_cell.angle_alpha   90.00
_cell.angle_beta   90.00
_cell.angle_gamma   90.00
#
_symmetry.space_group_name_H-M   'P 1'
#
loop_
_entity.id
_entity.type
_entity.pdbx_description
1 polymer ?
#
loop_
_entity_poly.entity_id
_entity_poly.type
_entity_poly.pdbx_seq_one_letter_code
_entity_poly.pdbx_strand_id
1 'polypeptide(L)'
;MQSWTKTTGIVVALGYLAAASMGFAEEMKFKAELKGSEEVPPVETSATGTADVTYDTESKSLTWTIEHSGLSGDVTAAHFHGPAASGENAPPMVPIEVSALSEGSATLDDTQAAALTEGRLYVNLHTAAHPDGEIRGQVMKAE
;
A
#
# COMPACT_ATOMS: atom_id res chain seq x y z
N MET A 1 73.70 -23.75 -31.18
CA MET A 1 72.43 -24.51 -31.25
C MET A 1 71.48 -23.90 -30.25
N GLN A 2 70.49 -23.11 -30.69
CA GLN A 2 69.19 -23.03 -30.02
C GLN A 2 68.21 -22.25 -30.90
N SER A 3 67.00 -22.80 -30.93
CA SER A 3 65.95 -22.69 -31.92
C SER A 3 65.12 -21.41 -31.84
N TRP A 4 64.68 -20.94 -33.01
CA TRP A 4 63.50 -20.08 -33.15
C TRP A 4 62.21 -20.86 -32.91
N THR A 5 61.25 -20.25 -32.23
CA THR A 5 59.81 -20.49 -32.48
C THR A 5 59.05 -19.18 -32.35
N LYS A 6 58.33 -18.83 -33.42
CA LYS A 6 57.30 -17.79 -33.46
C LYS A 6 56.06 -18.30 -32.72
N THR A 7 55.33 -17.43 -32.03
CA THR A 7 53.92 -17.70 -31.74
C THR A 7 53.10 -16.43 -31.78
N THR A 8 51.97 -16.56 -32.44
CA THR A 8 50.95 -15.59 -32.84
C THR A 8 50.16 -15.09 -31.63
N GLY A 9 49.60 -13.87 -31.75
CA GLY A 9 49.01 -13.11 -30.66
C GLY A 9 47.60 -13.53 -30.22
N ILE A 10 47.12 -12.82 -29.20
CA ILE A 10 45.71 -12.74 -28.82
C ILE A 10 45.42 -11.27 -28.48
N VAL A 11 44.55 -10.66 -29.28
CA VAL A 11 43.87 -9.41 -28.91
C VAL A 11 42.75 -9.81 -27.96
N VAL A 12 42.84 -9.42 -26.69
CA VAL A 12 41.71 -9.52 -25.76
C VAL A 12 40.94 -8.21 -25.87
N ALA A 13 39.85 -8.23 -26.62
CA ALA A 13 38.83 -7.18 -26.53
C ALA A 13 38.09 -7.38 -25.20
N LEU A 14 38.33 -6.47 -24.24
CA LEU A 14 37.54 -6.38 -23.01
C LEU A 14 36.16 -5.80 -23.37
N GLY A 15 35.19 -6.68 -23.54
CA GLY A 15 33.79 -6.31 -23.69
C GLY A 15 33.24 -5.74 -22.38
N TYR A 16 32.81 -4.48 -22.41
CA TYR A 16 32.04 -3.87 -21.32
C TYR A 16 30.62 -4.45 -21.37
N LEU A 17 30.32 -5.42 -20.50
CA LEU A 17 28.94 -5.85 -20.26
C LEU A 17 28.28 -4.82 -19.34
N ALA A 18 27.49 -3.92 -19.93
CA ALA A 18 26.49 -3.19 -19.16
C ALA A 18 25.41 -4.19 -18.74
N ALA A 19 25.41 -4.60 -17.47
CA ALA A 19 24.26 -5.26 -16.89
C ALA A 19 23.14 -4.21 -16.79
N ALA A 20 22.16 -4.28 -17.69
CA ALA A 20 20.90 -3.60 -17.49
C ALA A 20 20.25 -4.24 -16.24
N SER A 21 20.12 -3.48 -15.16
CA SER A 21 19.26 -3.88 -14.06
C SER A 21 17.83 -3.92 -14.61
N MET A 22 17.29 -5.12 -14.84
CA MET A 22 15.84 -5.30 -14.90
C MET A 22 15.30 -4.76 -13.58
N GLY A 23 14.64 -3.60 -13.61
CA GLY A 23 13.83 -3.17 -12.47
C GLY A 23 12.75 -4.23 -12.28
N PHE A 24 12.77 -4.93 -11.15
CA PHE A 24 11.59 -5.65 -10.71
C PHE A 24 10.55 -4.58 -10.34
N ALA A 25 9.30 -4.76 -10.74
CA ALA A 25 8.21 -3.98 -10.16
C ALA A 25 8.30 -4.14 -8.64
N GLU A 26 8.57 -3.05 -7.91
CA GLU A 26 8.66 -3.09 -6.46
C GLU A 26 7.24 -2.99 -5.91
N GLU A 27 6.66 -4.16 -5.63
CA GLU A 27 5.42 -4.27 -4.87
C GLU A 27 5.73 -4.10 -3.38
N MET A 28 5.12 -3.08 -2.77
CA MET A 28 5.15 -2.85 -1.34
C MET A 28 3.87 -3.38 -0.69
N LYS A 29 4.00 -4.12 0.41
CA LYS A 29 2.86 -4.63 1.17
C LYS A 29 2.63 -3.82 2.44
N PHE A 30 1.37 -3.61 2.75
CA PHE A 30 0.89 -2.88 3.91
C PHE A 30 -0.30 -3.62 4.52
N LYS A 31 -0.59 -3.31 5.78
CA LYS A 31 -1.75 -3.81 6.50
C LYS A 31 -2.32 -2.78 7.45
N ALA A 32 -3.60 -2.94 7.78
CA ALA A 32 -4.27 -2.21 8.85
C ALA A 32 -5.17 -3.14 9.66
N GLU A 33 -5.19 -2.99 10.97
CA GLU A 33 -6.24 -3.55 11.84
C GLU A 33 -7.26 -2.46 12.13
N LEU A 34 -8.53 -2.68 11.79
CA LEU A 34 -9.61 -1.72 11.94
C LEU A 34 -10.39 -2.00 13.22
N LYS A 35 -10.48 -1.02 14.11
CA LYS A 35 -11.21 -1.12 15.39
C LYS A 35 -11.88 0.20 15.72
N GLY A 36 -13.00 0.14 16.46
CA GLY A 36 -13.65 1.35 16.96
C GLY A 36 -12.78 2.15 17.93
N SER A 37 -11.86 1.48 18.64
CA SER A 37 -10.89 2.15 19.54
C SER A 37 -9.89 3.03 18.82
N GLU A 38 -9.68 2.82 17.52
CA GLU A 38 -8.77 3.63 16.70
C GLU A 38 -9.48 4.86 16.11
N GLU A 39 -10.81 4.94 16.19
CA GLU A 39 -11.57 6.14 15.82
C GLU A 39 -11.18 7.33 16.67
N VAL A 40 -11.36 8.54 16.14
CA VAL A 40 -11.07 9.79 16.85
C VAL A 40 -12.28 10.72 16.74
N PRO A 41 -13.13 10.80 17.79
CA PRO A 41 -13.05 10.09 19.06
C PRO A 41 -13.35 8.58 18.95
N PRO A 42 -12.90 7.74 19.91
CA PRO A 42 -13.17 6.30 19.89
C PRO A 42 -14.66 5.95 19.86
N VAL A 43 -15.00 4.89 19.13
CA VAL A 43 -16.35 4.34 19.02
C VAL A 43 -16.44 3.03 19.79
N GLU A 44 -17.42 2.95 20.69
CA GLU A 44 -17.76 1.70 21.40
C GLU A 44 -18.58 0.79 20.46
N THR A 45 -17.90 -0.17 19.84
CA THR A 45 -18.51 -1.16 18.95
C THR A 45 -17.78 -2.50 19.11
N SER A 46 -18.48 -3.61 18.82
CA SER A 46 -17.85 -4.92 18.66
C SER A 46 -17.25 -5.11 17.27
N ALA A 47 -17.42 -4.14 16.37
CA ALA A 47 -16.94 -4.24 15.00
C ALA A 47 -15.42 -4.31 14.93
N THR A 48 -14.93 -5.15 14.03
CA THR A 48 -13.50 -5.29 13.73
C THR A 48 -13.31 -5.48 12.23
N GLY A 49 -12.13 -5.13 11.73
CA GLY A 49 -11.73 -5.48 10.38
C GLY A 49 -10.22 -5.54 10.18
N THR A 50 -9.82 -5.97 9.00
CA THR A 50 -8.44 -5.97 8.53
C THR A 50 -8.41 -5.47 7.09
N ALA A 51 -7.34 -4.77 6.73
CA ALA A 51 -7.05 -4.43 5.35
C ALA A 51 -5.66 -4.94 4.99
N ASP A 52 -5.56 -5.79 3.98
CA ASP A 52 -4.30 -6.12 3.31
C ASP A 52 -4.18 -5.25 2.06
N VAL A 53 -3.07 -4.56 1.90
CA VAL A 53 -2.90 -3.53 0.87
C VAL A 53 -1.58 -3.76 0.15
N THR A 54 -1.60 -3.72 -1.18
CA THR A 54 -0.39 -3.80 -2.01
C THR A 54 -0.28 -2.54 -2.87
N TYR A 55 0.93 -2.01 -3.01
CA TYR A 55 1.23 -0.85 -3.84
C TYR A 55 2.35 -1.18 -4.82
N ASP A 56 2.06 -1.07 -6.11
CA ASP A 56 3.04 -1.14 -7.19
C ASP A 56 3.59 0.27 -7.45
N THR A 57 4.89 0.44 -7.23
CA THR A 57 5.56 1.76 -7.34
C THR A 57 5.75 2.22 -8.80
N GLU A 58 5.70 1.32 -9.78
CA GLU A 58 5.84 1.65 -11.20
C GLU A 58 4.49 2.10 -11.79
N SER A 59 3.44 1.31 -11.58
CA SER A 59 2.09 1.62 -12.08
C SER A 59 1.30 2.56 -11.16
N LYS A 60 1.79 2.78 -9.94
CA LYS A 60 1.09 3.48 -8.84
C LYS A 60 -0.24 2.83 -8.46
N SER A 61 -0.39 1.54 -8.76
CA SER A 61 -1.61 0.79 -8.44
C SER A 61 -1.62 0.43 -6.97
N LEU A 62 -2.62 0.93 -6.25
CA LEU A 62 -3.00 0.46 -4.91
C LEU A 62 -4.07 -0.62 -5.08
N THR A 63 -3.86 -1.79 -4.52
CA THR A 63 -4.88 -2.84 -4.40
C THR A 63 -5.14 -3.13 -2.93
N TRP A 64 -6.36 -3.53 -2.61
CA TRP A 64 -6.74 -3.89 -1.24
C TRP A 64 -7.65 -5.11 -1.19
N THR A 65 -7.55 -5.82 -0.07
CA THR A 65 -8.56 -6.76 0.42
C THR A 65 -8.97 -6.32 1.81
N ILE A 66 -10.26 -6.06 2.04
CA ILE A 66 -10.79 -5.64 3.33
C ILE A 66 -11.79 -6.68 3.82
N GLU A 67 -11.54 -7.21 5.02
CA GLU A 67 -12.47 -8.06 5.74
C GLU A 67 -12.98 -7.32 6.97
N HIS A 68 -14.26 -7.47 7.30
CA HIS A 68 -14.85 -6.88 8.49
C HIS A 68 -15.98 -7.74 9.04
N SER A 69 -16.28 -7.55 10.32
CA SER A 69 -17.40 -8.20 10.99
C SER A 69 -17.95 -7.33 12.11
N GLY A 70 -19.18 -7.59 12.55
CA GLY A 70 -19.76 -6.95 13.73
C GLY A 70 -20.11 -5.48 13.58
N LEU A 71 -20.10 -4.92 12.36
CA LEU A 71 -20.59 -3.57 12.08
C LEU A 71 -22.07 -3.44 12.46
N SER A 72 -22.44 -2.25 12.92
CA SER A 72 -23.81 -1.91 13.32
C SER A 72 -24.83 -1.97 12.17
N GLY A 73 -24.39 -1.98 10.92
CA GLY A 73 -25.21 -2.10 9.72
C GLY A 73 -24.36 -2.17 8.45
N ASP A 74 -25.01 -2.03 7.30
CA ASP A 74 -24.33 -2.00 6.00
C ASP A 74 -23.34 -0.82 5.93
N VAL A 75 -22.22 -1.03 5.23
CA VAL A 75 -21.24 0.02 4.95
C VAL A 75 -21.86 1.03 3.99
N THR A 76 -21.91 2.29 4.40
CA THR A 76 -22.46 3.40 3.61
C THR A 76 -21.38 4.20 2.90
N ALA A 77 -20.15 4.20 3.41
CA ALA A 77 -18.99 4.80 2.80
C ALA A 77 -17.70 4.13 3.31
N ALA A 78 -16.63 4.20 2.52
CA ALA A 78 -15.31 3.73 2.90
C ALA A 78 -14.23 4.54 2.18
N HIS A 79 -13.13 4.84 2.87
CA HIS A 79 -12.05 5.63 2.29
C HIS A 79 -10.70 5.26 2.88
N PHE A 80 -9.63 5.51 2.12
CA PHE A 80 -8.33 5.84 2.69
C PHE A 80 -8.27 7.35 2.94
N HIS A 81 -8.06 7.74 4.19
CA HIS A 81 -7.87 9.13 4.62
C HIS A 81 -6.40 9.45 4.80
N GLY A 82 -6.04 10.73 4.71
CA GLY A 82 -4.68 11.19 5.02
C GLY A 82 -4.34 12.55 4.42
N PRO A 83 -3.06 12.97 4.53
CA PRO A 83 -2.05 12.37 5.40
C PRO A 83 -2.33 12.73 6.88
N ALA A 84 -2.29 11.73 7.77
CA ALA A 84 -2.49 11.91 9.21
C ALA A 84 -1.45 11.10 10.00
N ALA A 85 -1.01 11.62 11.15
CA ALA A 85 -0.35 10.76 12.13
C ALA A 85 -1.39 9.82 12.78
N SER A 86 -0.92 8.74 13.41
CA SER A 86 -1.80 7.89 14.22
C SER A 86 -2.48 8.71 15.31
N GLY A 87 -3.81 8.56 15.45
CA GLY A 87 -4.62 9.34 16.39
C GLY A 87 -5.08 10.71 15.89
N GLU A 88 -4.80 11.08 14.63
CA GLU A 88 -5.29 12.32 14.01
C GLU A 88 -6.34 12.04 12.91
N ASN A 89 -7.24 12.99 12.68
CA ASN A 89 -8.20 12.95 11.58
C ASN A 89 -7.68 13.71 10.36
N ALA A 90 -8.02 13.21 9.17
CA ALA A 90 -7.71 13.86 7.89
C ALA A 90 -8.90 13.73 6.93
N PRO A 91 -8.98 14.56 5.87
CA PRO A 91 -9.96 14.36 4.81
C PRO A 91 -9.71 13.04 4.04
N PRO A 92 -10.72 12.52 3.33
CA PRO A 92 -10.55 11.35 2.47
C PRO A 92 -9.61 11.69 1.32
N MET A 93 -8.67 10.79 1.02
CA MET A 93 -7.76 10.89 -0.12
C MET A 93 -8.12 9.93 -1.25
N VAL A 94 -8.48 8.68 -0.92
CA VAL A 94 -8.84 7.65 -1.91
C VAL A 94 -10.21 7.07 -1.53
N PRO A 95 -11.26 7.32 -2.33
CA PRO A 95 -12.56 6.69 -2.08
C PRO A 95 -12.51 5.19 -2.40
N ILE A 96 -13.26 4.41 -1.62
CA ILE A 96 -13.51 2.99 -1.87
C ILE A 96 -15.01 2.88 -2.19
N GLU A 97 -15.32 2.52 -3.43
CA GLU A 97 -16.71 2.21 -3.81
C GLU A 97 -17.20 1.02 -2.98
N VAL A 98 -18.41 1.12 -2.41
CA VAL A 98 -18.95 0.06 -1.54
C VAL A 98 -19.04 -1.30 -2.26
N SER A 99 -19.28 -1.29 -3.57
CA SER A 99 -19.27 -2.51 -4.40
C SER A 99 -17.89 -3.16 -4.56
N ALA A 100 -16.82 -2.42 -4.27
CA ALA A 100 -15.42 -2.85 -4.30
C ALA A 100 -14.77 -2.79 -2.90
N LEU A 101 -15.59 -2.81 -1.85
CA LEU A 101 -15.10 -2.76 -0.46
C LEU A 101 -14.21 -3.95 -0.16
N SER A 102 -14.70 -5.17 -0.42
CA SER A 102 -13.99 -6.39 -0.05
C SER A 102 -12.71 -6.57 -0.85
N GLU A 103 -12.72 -6.25 -2.15
CA GLU A 103 -11.55 -6.28 -3.02
C GLU A 103 -11.65 -5.16 -4.04
N GLY A 104 -10.58 -4.39 -4.21
CA GLY A 104 -10.60 -3.24 -5.10
C GLY A 104 -9.21 -2.71 -5.43
N SER A 105 -9.20 -1.66 -6.26
CA SER A 105 -7.96 -0.97 -6.63
C SER A 105 -8.20 0.50 -6.97
N ALA A 106 -7.15 1.30 -6.84
CA ALA A 106 -7.10 2.69 -7.25
C ALA A 106 -5.69 3.05 -7.74
N THR A 107 -5.58 3.99 -8.65
CA THR A 107 -4.29 4.57 -9.02
C THR A 107 -4.00 5.77 -8.13
N LEU A 108 -2.83 5.78 -7.48
CA LEU A 108 -2.43 6.88 -6.61
C LEU A 108 -1.71 7.99 -7.38
N ASP A 109 -1.97 9.23 -7.00
CA ASP A 109 -1.07 10.35 -7.31
C ASP A 109 0.17 10.35 -6.40
N ASP A 110 1.11 11.25 -6.68
CA ASP A 110 2.37 11.34 -5.91
C ASP A 110 2.15 11.70 -4.43
N THR A 111 1.12 12.48 -4.12
CA THR A 111 0.82 12.89 -2.74
C THR A 111 0.23 11.72 -1.96
N GLN A 112 -0.68 10.96 -2.57
CA GLN A 112 -1.27 9.76 -2.00
C GLN A 112 -0.23 8.66 -1.81
N ALA A 113 0.65 8.44 -2.79
CA ALA A 113 1.74 7.48 -2.71
C ALA A 113 2.74 7.82 -1.60
N ALA A 114 3.11 9.11 -1.46
CA ALA A 114 3.95 9.57 -0.36
C ALA A 114 3.27 9.33 1.00
N ALA A 115 1.99 9.68 1.13
CA ALA A 115 1.24 9.45 2.37
C ALA A 115 1.16 7.96 2.72
N LEU A 116 0.96 7.06 1.74
CA LEU A 116 0.96 5.62 1.97
C LEU A 116 2.33 5.13 2.46
N THR A 117 3.40 5.49 1.74
CA THR A 117 4.76 5.00 2.01
C THR A 117 5.34 5.56 3.32
N GLU A 118 4.88 6.73 3.76
CA GLU A 118 5.17 7.31 5.08
C GLU A 118 4.30 6.73 6.22
N GLY A 119 3.36 5.84 5.91
CA GLY A 119 2.45 5.27 6.91
C GLY A 119 1.43 6.28 7.45
N ARG A 120 1.02 7.25 6.62
CA ARG A 120 0.13 8.37 6.96
C ARG A 120 -1.29 8.23 6.40
N LEU A 121 -1.60 7.08 5.79
CA LEU A 121 -2.96 6.73 5.43
C LEU A 121 -3.62 5.87 6.50
N TYR A 122 -4.93 6.01 6.67
CA TYR A 122 -5.75 5.07 7.42
C TYR A 122 -6.99 4.69 6.62
N VAL A 123 -7.42 3.44 6.71
CA VAL A 123 -8.72 2.99 6.17
C VAL A 123 -9.79 3.27 7.20
N ASN A 124 -10.96 3.74 6.75
CA ASN A 124 -12.11 4.00 7.61
C ASN A 124 -13.39 3.48 6.95
N LEU A 125 -14.22 2.75 7.71
CA LEU A 125 -15.53 2.26 7.28
C LEU A 125 -16.63 2.96 8.05
N HIS A 126 -17.65 3.41 7.33
CA HIS A 126 -18.78 4.16 7.86
C HIS A 126 -20.07 3.35 7.73
N THR A 127 -20.97 3.52 8.69
CA THR A 127 -22.33 2.94 8.65
C THR A 127 -23.36 4.03 8.93
N ALA A 128 -24.65 3.70 8.77
CA ALA A 128 -25.73 4.66 9.06
C ALA A 128 -25.75 5.11 10.54
N ALA A 129 -25.34 4.26 11.48
CA ALA A 129 -25.26 4.62 12.90
C ALA A 129 -24.00 5.41 13.25
N HIS A 130 -22.95 5.28 12.44
CA HIS A 130 -21.65 5.91 12.63
C HIS A 130 -21.20 6.60 11.32
N PRO A 131 -21.85 7.71 10.93
CA PRO A 131 -21.60 8.37 9.65
C PRO A 131 -20.19 8.99 9.58
N ASP A 132 -19.60 9.35 10.72
CA ASP A 132 -18.24 9.90 10.79
C ASP A 132 -17.14 8.82 10.83
N GLY A 133 -17.51 7.54 10.97
CA GLY A 133 -16.61 6.39 11.05
C GLY A 133 -17.03 5.42 12.16
N GLU A 134 -17.14 4.12 11.85
CA GLU A 134 -17.37 3.08 12.87
C GLU A 134 -16.08 2.39 13.28
N ILE A 135 -15.22 2.05 12.31
CA ILE A 135 -13.91 1.45 12.54
C ILE A 135 -12.87 2.05 11.59
N ARG A 136 -11.67 2.30 12.12
CA ARG A 136 -10.49 2.71 11.34
C ARG A 136 -9.24 1.95 11.73
N GLY A 137 -8.27 1.97 10.84
CA GLY A 137 -6.95 1.37 11.05
C GLY A 137 -5.88 2.08 10.25
N GLN A 138 -4.76 2.41 10.90
CA GLN A 138 -3.60 3.00 10.22
C GLN A 138 -2.98 1.99 9.26
N VAL A 139 -2.71 2.40 8.02
CA VAL A 139 -2.07 1.57 7.00
C VAL A 139 -0.56 1.64 7.18
N MET A 140 0.01 0.53 7.64
CA MET A 140 1.43 0.42 7.99
C MET A 140 2.09 -0.63 7.09
N LYS A 141 3.38 -0.43 6.78
CA LYS A 141 4.15 -1.41 6.00
C LYS A 141 4.11 -2.78 6.69
N ALA A 142 3.83 -3.83 5.92
CA ALA A 142 3.91 -5.20 6.39
C ALA A 142 5.36 -5.68 6.29
N GLU A 143 5.88 -6.27 7.39
CA GLU A 143 7.20 -6.91 7.43
C GLU A 143 7.22 -8.25 6.70
#